data_AF-A0A2G2JYL2-F1
#
_entry.id   AF-A0A2G2JYL2-F1
#
_cell.length_a   1.000
_cell.length_b   1.000
_cell.length_c   1.000
_cell.angle_alpha   90.00
_cell.angle_beta   90.00
_cell.angle_gamma   90.00
#
_symmetry.space_group_name_H-M   'P 1'
#
loop_
_entity.id
_entity.type
_entity.pdbx_description
1 polymer ?
#
loop_
_entity_poly.entity_id
_entity_poly.type
_entity_poly.pdbx_seq_one_letter_code
_entity_poly.pdbx_strand_id
1 'polypeptide(L)'
;MKIPKSIFLTILYYVVSVLIGFWILLIPDEIEYINLLKSSHLYNTIVTLVVLIIAFKLIKRSDLLNLEKADTKYYLIAILSGIGFVCFQPFLNAIYHQEISTDIFQYNFTFDRLSSLNVLASILIVPVTEELYFRNYIQRGLSKNYNPLKTIIITSILFAFIHIPFAAFFYEVFSFSLNQTYIALFGGLISGTLLYKSNSITPSIIFHIFWNLASYVL
;
A
#
# COMPACT_ATOMS: atom_id res chain seq x y z
N MET A 1 18.24 1.27 -12.03
CA MET A 1 17.13 2.13 -12.48
C MET A 1 17.49 3.57 -12.15
N LYS A 2 17.17 4.55 -13.01
CA LYS A 2 17.38 5.98 -12.71
C LYS A 2 16.11 6.58 -12.12
N ILE A 3 16.22 7.65 -11.31
CA ILE A 3 15.08 8.31 -10.65
C ILE A 3 13.99 8.78 -11.62
N PRO A 4 14.28 9.40 -12.78
CA PRO A 4 13.21 9.79 -13.72
C PRO A 4 12.38 8.59 -14.21
N LYS A 5 13.03 7.43 -14.41
CA LYS A 5 12.34 6.19 -14.79
C LYS A 5 11.44 5.67 -13.68
N SER A 6 11.86 5.74 -12.40
CA SER A 6 11.00 5.30 -11.29
C SER A 6 9.79 6.21 -11.10
N ILE A 7 9.94 7.53 -11.32
CA ILE A 7 8.81 8.47 -11.28
C ILE A 7 7.81 8.14 -12.38
N PHE A 8 8.27 8.03 -13.63
CA PHE A 8 7.41 7.68 -14.76
C PHE A 8 6.65 6.37 -14.53
N LEU A 9 7.35 5.33 -14.05
CA LEU A 9 6.75 4.04 -13.73
C LEU A 9 5.72 4.15 -12.60
N THR A 10 5.95 4.98 -11.58
CA THR A 10 4.98 5.20 -10.50
C THR A 10 3.70 5.87 -11.01
N ILE A 11 3.85 6.90 -11.85
CA ILE A 11 2.71 7.56 -12.50
C ILE A 11 1.93 6.57 -13.37
N LEU A 12 2.64 5.75 -14.15
CA LEU A 12 2.01 4.72 -14.98
C LEU A 12 1.23 3.70 -14.13
N TYR A 13 1.81 3.21 -13.02
CA TYR A 13 1.13 2.31 -12.09
C TYR A 13 -0.14 2.94 -11.53
N TYR A 14 -0.07 4.20 -11.11
CA TYR A 14 -1.22 4.93 -10.59
C TYR A 14 -2.33 5.07 -11.64
N VAL A 15 -1.99 5.54 -12.85
CA VAL A 15 -2.94 5.70 -13.96
C VAL A 15 -3.59 4.36 -14.31
N VAL A 16 -2.81 3.28 -14.43
CA VAL A 16 -3.37 1.94 -14.70
C VAL A 16 -4.31 1.49 -13.59
N SER A 17 -3.95 1.72 -12.33
CA SER A 17 -4.79 1.34 -11.18
C SER A 17 -6.12 2.11 -11.17
N VAL A 18 -6.10 3.41 -11.50
CA VAL A 18 -7.32 4.23 -11.67
C VAL A 18 -8.15 3.74 -12.86
N LEU A 19 -7.52 3.43 -13.99
CA LEU A 19 -8.21 2.90 -15.17
C LEU A 19 -8.92 1.57 -14.88
N ILE A 20 -8.29 0.70 -14.09
CA ILE A 20 -8.89 -0.56 -13.62
C ILE A 20 -10.13 -0.29 -12.76
N GLY A 21 -10.24 0.86 -12.08
CA GLY A 21 -11.41 1.20 -11.26
C GLY A 21 -12.61 1.77 -12.03
N PHE A 22 -12.43 2.25 -13.26
CA PHE A 22 -13.47 3.00 -13.98
C PHE A 22 -14.70 2.18 -14.39
N TRP A 23 -14.61 0.86 -14.49
CA TRP A 23 -15.78 0.03 -14.86
C TRP A 23 -16.93 0.15 -13.87
N ILE A 24 -16.66 0.53 -12.61
CA ILE A 24 -17.69 0.78 -11.59
C ILE A 24 -18.66 1.87 -12.07
N LEU A 25 -18.19 2.86 -12.82
CA LEU A 25 -19.03 3.94 -13.35
C LEU A 25 -19.99 3.47 -14.46
N LEU A 26 -19.79 2.27 -14.99
CA LEU A 26 -20.64 1.69 -16.02
C LEU A 26 -21.79 0.86 -15.43
N ILE A 27 -21.80 0.66 -14.10
CA ILE A 27 -22.79 -0.17 -13.41
C ILE A 27 -23.89 0.73 -12.85
N PRO A 28 -25.17 0.49 -13.22
CA PRO A 28 -26.31 1.18 -12.61
C PRO A 28 -26.35 0.95 -11.10
N ASP A 29 -26.67 1.99 -10.33
CA ASP A 29 -26.87 1.90 -8.87
C ASP A 29 -28.26 1.31 -8.55
N GLU A 30 -28.45 0.05 -8.93
CA GLU A 30 -29.67 -0.72 -8.73
C GLU A 30 -29.43 -1.86 -7.74
N ILE A 31 -30.50 -2.29 -7.04
CA ILE A 31 -30.44 -3.31 -5.98
C ILE A 31 -29.76 -4.61 -6.46
N GLU A 32 -29.97 -4.97 -7.72
CA GLU A 32 -29.39 -6.15 -8.35
C GLU A 32 -27.85 -6.13 -8.35
N TYR A 33 -27.22 -4.96 -8.49
CA TYR A 33 -25.77 -4.80 -8.61
C TYR A 33 -25.07 -4.43 -7.30
N ILE A 34 -25.81 -4.22 -6.20
CA ILE A 34 -25.24 -3.82 -4.90
C ILE A 34 -24.12 -4.78 -4.44
N ASN A 35 -24.29 -6.09 -4.60
CA ASN A 35 -23.28 -7.06 -4.18
C ASN A 35 -22.00 -6.98 -5.01
N LEU A 36 -22.12 -6.66 -6.31
CA LEU A 36 -21.00 -6.44 -7.22
C LEU A 36 -20.25 -5.17 -6.85
N LEU A 37 -20.97 -4.06 -6.61
CA LEU A 37 -20.40 -2.80 -6.14
C LEU A 37 -19.70 -2.96 -4.78
N LYS A 38 -20.31 -3.70 -3.85
CA LYS A 38 -19.71 -4.05 -2.54
C LYS A 38 -18.45 -4.89 -2.63
N SER A 39 -18.20 -5.59 -3.74
CA SER A 39 -17.01 -6.42 -3.94
C SER A 39 -16.02 -5.82 -4.95
N SER A 40 -16.27 -4.58 -5.40
CA SER A 40 -15.51 -3.93 -6.46
C SER A 40 -14.02 -3.75 -6.14
N HIS A 41 -13.67 -3.43 -4.89
CA HIS A 41 -12.27 -3.29 -4.48
C HIS A 41 -11.50 -4.62 -4.53
N LEU A 42 -12.14 -5.74 -4.17
CA LEU A 42 -11.57 -7.07 -4.35
C LEU A 42 -11.23 -7.31 -5.83
N TYR A 43 -12.21 -7.08 -6.72
CA TYR A 43 -12.00 -7.29 -8.16
C TYR A 43 -10.89 -6.39 -8.72
N ASN A 44 -10.90 -5.10 -8.39
CA ASN A 44 -9.87 -4.15 -8.81
C ASN A 44 -8.48 -4.59 -8.36
N THR A 45 -8.35 -5.05 -7.12
CA THR A 45 -7.05 -5.48 -6.57
C THR A 45 -6.56 -6.77 -7.22
N ILE A 46 -7.44 -7.75 -7.47
CA ILE A 46 -7.09 -8.97 -8.21
C ILE A 46 -6.62 -8.61 -9.63
N VAL A 47 -7.37 -7.77 -10.34
CA VAL A 47 -7.02 -7.35 -11.70
C VAL A 47 -5.67 -6.61 -11.70
N THR A 48 -5.45 -5.73 -10.73
CA THR A 48 -4.17 -5.01 -10.59
C THR A 48 -2.99 -5.96 -10.38
N LEU A 49 -3.14 -6.97 -9.50
CA LEU A 49 -2.12 -8.00 -9.30
C LEU A 49 -1.86 -8.82 -10.57
N VAL A 50 -2.91 -9.21 -11.29
CA VAL A 50 -2.79 -9.95 -12.55
C VAL A 50 -2.08 -9.11 -13.62
N VAL A 51 -2.45 -7.85 -13.77
CA VAL A 51 -1.79 -6.91 -14.69
C VAL A 51 -0.33 -6.74 -14.33
N LEU A 52 0.00 -6.63 -13.03
CA LEU A 52 1.38 -6.56 -12.56
C LEU A 52 2.18 -7.83 -12.91
N ILE A 53 1.61 -9.02 -12.67
CA ILE A 53 2.23 -10.30 -13.01
C ILE A 53 2.48 -10.40 -14.52
N ILE A 54 1.50 -10.02 -15.34
CA ILE A 54 1.65 -9.99 -16.81
C ILE A 54 2.74 -9.01 -17.20
N ALA A 55 2.75 -7.79 -16.65
CA ALA A 55 3.77 -6.79 -16.92
C ALA A 55 5.18 -7.31 -16.60
N PHE A 56 5.37 -7.97 -15.45
CA PHE A 56 6.66 -8.58 -15.08
C PHE A 56 7.08 -9.71 -16.03
N LYS A 57 6.14 -10.54 -16.51
CA LYS A 57 6.42 -11.54 -17.53
C LYS A 57 6.81 -10.90 -18.88
N LEU A 58 6.11 -9.86 -19.31
CA LEU A 58 6.38 -9.15 -20.57
C LEU A 58 7.75 -8.48 -20.58
N ILE A 59 8.19 -7.91 -19.45
CA ILE A 59 9.55 -7.35 -19.33
C ILE A 59 10.63 -8.40 -19.01
N LYS A 60 10.28 -9.70 -19.06
CA LYS A 60 11.16 -10.84 -18.77
C LYS A 60 11.81 -10.77 -17.38
N ARG A 61 11.04 -10.32 -16.39
CA ARG A 61 11.46 -10.20 -14.98
C ARG A 61 10.55 -10.99 -14.04
N SER A 62 10.27 -12.25 -14.39
CA SER A 62 9.52 -13.16 -13.52
C SER A 62 10.21 -13.44 -12.19
N ASP A 63 11.53 -13.20 -12.09
CA ASP A 63 12.29 -13.22 -10.83
C ASP A 63 11.70 -12.29 -9.76
N LEU A 64 11.03 -11.21 -10.18
CA LEU A 64 10.38 -10.26 -9.27
C LEU A 64 9.16 -10.85 -8.55
N LEU A 65 8.65 -12.00 -8.97
CA LEU A 65 7.53 -12.69 -8.32
C LEU A 65 8.00 -13.65 -7.21
N ASN A 66 9.30 -13.88 -7.08
CA ASN A 66 9.85 -14.81 -6.10
C ASN A 66 9.81 -14.19 -4.69
N LEU A 67 9.20 -14.92 -3.75
CA LEU A 67 9.20 -14.56 -2.34
C LEU A 67 10.43 -15.16 -1.65
N GLU A 68 11.47 -14.34 -1.50
CA GLU A 68 12.72 -14.73 -0.84
C GLU A 68 12.49 -14.93 0.67
N LYS A 69 13.14 -15.93 1.27
CA LYS A 69 13.11 -16.12 2.73
C LYS A 69 14.06 -15.13 3.41
N ALA A 70 13.70 -14.70 4.61
CA ALA A 70 14.57 -13.91 5.49
C ALA A 70 14.97 -14.72 6.74
N ASP A 71 15.87 -14.17 7.55
CA ASP A 71 16.06 -14.60 8.93
C ASP A 71 14.77 -14.38 9.73
N THR A 72 14.36 -15.37 10.53
CA THR A 72 13.15 -15.40 11.35
C THR A 72 12.95 -14.12 12.17
N LYS A 73 14.03 -13.50 12.66
CA LYS A 73 13.93 -12.26 13.44
C LYS A 73 13.24 -11.12 12.67
N TYR A 74 13.42 -11.05 11.34
CA TYR A 74 12.79 -10.00 10.52
C TYR A 74 11.30 -10.20 10.36
N TYR A 75 10.79 -11.43 10.45
CA TYR A 75 9.35 -11.70 10.47
C TYR A 75 8.73 -11.18 11.77
N LEU A 76 9.39 -11.42 12.91
CA LEU A 76 8.95 -10.89 14.19
C LEU A 76 8.98 -9.35 14.21
N ILE A 77 10.09 -8.75 13.73
CA ILE A 77 10.20 -7.29 13.60
C ILE A 77 9.09 -6.75 12.69
N ALA A 78 8.81 -7.40 11.56
CA ALA A 78 7.76 -6.99 10.63
C ALA A 78 6.37 -6.99 11.30
N ILE A 79 5.99 -8.07 11.98
CA ILE A 79 4.71 -8.17 12.69
C ILE A 79 4.58 -7.08 13.77
N LEU A 80 5.60 -6.97 14.64
CA LEU A 80 5.60 -5.99 15.73
C LEU A 80 5.57 -4.55 15.20
N SER A 81 6.32 -4.27 14.13
CA SER A 81 6.33 -2.96 13.50
C SER A 81 5.01 -2.63 12.78
N GLY A 82 4.31 -3.60 12.20
CA GLY A 82 3.00 -3.38 11.55
C GLY A 82 1.93 -2.97 12.56
N ILE A 83 1.79 -3.76 13.64
CA ILE A 83 0.85 -3.46 14.73
C ILE A 83 1.27 -2.16 15.45
N GLY A 84 2.56 -2.06 15.80
CA GLY A 84 3.11 -0.90 16.49
C GLY A 84 2.98 0.39 15.68
N PHE A 85 3.06 0.31 14.34
CA PHE A 85 2.87 1.48 13.48
C PHE A 85 1.43 2.02 13.59
N VAL A 86 0.42 1.15 13.59
CA VAL A 86 -0.99 1.58 13.80
C VAL A 86 -1.16 2.23 15.17
N CYS A 87 -0.61 1.64 16.23
CA CYS A 87 -0.64 2.24 17.56
C CYS A 87 0.12 3.58 17.64
N PHE A 88 1.03 3.84 16.70
CA PHE A 88 1.79 5.09 16.62
C PHE A 88 1.09 6.16 15.74
N GLN A 89 0.15 5.78 14.88
CA GLN A 89 -0.55 6.72 14.00
C GLN A 89 -1.26 7.87 14.72
N PRO A 90 -1.84 7.74 15.92
CA PRO A 90 -2.44 8.89 16.60
C PRO A 90 -1.45 10.03 16.86
N PHE A 91 -0.18 9.70 17.16
CA PHE A 91 0.88 10.72 17.28
C PHE A 91 1.17 11.40 15.94
N LEU A 92 1.26 10.63 14.86
CA LEU A 92 1.44 11.16 13.50
C LEU A 92 0.25 12.04 13.09
N ASN A 93 -0.96 11.63 13.43
CA ASN A 93 -2.18 12.40 13.18
C ASN A 93 -2.21 13.69 13.98
N ALA A 94 -1.73 13.69 15.23
CA ALA A 94 -1.64 14.91 16.01
C ALA A 94 -0.65 15.92 15.41
N ILE A 95 0.47 15.42 14.86
CA ILE A 95 1.43 16.25 14.12
C ILE A 95 0.79 16.79 12.84
N TYR A 96 0.08 15.95 12.09
CA TYR A 96 -0.53 16.32 10.82
C TYR A 96 -1.62 17.39 10.99
N HIS A 97 -2.53 17.20 11.96
CA HIS A 97 -3.64 18.14 12.20
C HIS A 97 -3.25 19.32 13.09
N GLN A 98 -2.05 19.29 13.70
CA GLN A 98 -1.60 20.27 14.69
C GLN A 98 -2.54 20.38 15.90
N GLU A 99 -3.24 19.27 16.20
CA GLU A 99 -4.24 19.17 17.26
C GLU A 99 -4.14 17.80 17.91
N ILE A 100 -4.28 17.76 19.23
CA ILE A 100 -4.38 16.50 19.98
C ILE A 100 -5.87 16.22 20.16
N SER A 101 -6.37 15.17 19.51
CA SER A 101 -7.74 14.72 19.75
C SER A 101 -7.93 14.27 21.19
N THR A 102 -9.11 14.51 21.76
CA THR A 102 -9.45 14.04 23.11
C THR A 102 -9.41 12.51 23.22
N ASP A 103 -9.53 11.82 22.07
CA ASP A 103 -9.61 10.37 21.95
C ASP A 103 -8.34 9.75 21.35
N ILE A 104 -7.19 10.43 21.44
CA ILE A 104 -5.91 10.05 20.80
C ILE A 104 -5.41 8.63 21.13
N PHE A 105 -5.98 7.93 22.11
CA PHE A 105 -5.70 6.52 22.41
C PHE A 105 -6.94 5.65 22.62
N GLN A 106 -8.11 6.08 22.14
CA GLN A 106 -9.29 5.22 22.18
C GLN A 106 -9.28 4.27 20.98
N TYR A 107 -8.82 3.04 21.23
CA TYR A 107 -8.88 1.95 20.26
C TYR A 107 -10.18 1.18 20.43
N ASN A 108 -10.95 1.05 19.35
CA ASN A 108 -12.22 0.33 19.35
C ASN A 108 -12.02 -1.02 18.68
N PHE A 109 -11.59 -1.97 19.50
CA PHE A 109 -11.31 -3.31 19.03
C PHE A 109 -12.57 -3.99 18.46
N THR A 110 -12.54 -4.37 17.19
CA THR A 110 -13.64 -5.10 16.54
C THR A 110 -13.15 -6.02 15.44
N PHE A 111 -13.81 -7.16 15.30
CA PHE A 111 -13.62 -8.07 14.16
C PHE A 111 -14.71 -7.95 13.10
N ASP A 112 -15.75 -7.15 13.35
CA ASP A 112 -16.93 -7.07 12.48
C ASP A 112 -16.57 -6.59 11.06
N ARG A 113 -15.53 -5.74 10.97
CA ARG A 113 -15.01 -5.20 9.70
C ARG A 113 -14.37 -6.27 8.82
N LEU A 114 -13.95 -7.41 9.37
CA LEU A 114 -13.27 -8.48 8.63
C LEU A 114 -14.21 -9.36 7.78
N SER A 115 -15.52 -9.20 7.94
CA SER A 115 -16.52 -9.94 7.15
C SER A 115 -16.62 -9.49 5.69
N SER A 116 -16.04 -8.34 5.35
CA SER A 116 -16.03 -7.79 3.99
C SER A 116 -14.91 -8.37 3.12
N LEU A 117 -15.27 -8.87 1.94
CA LEU A 117 -14.31 -9.31 0.92
C LEU A 117 -13.34 -8.21 0.49
N ASN A 118 -13.80 -6.96 0.43
CA ASN A 118 -12.92 -5.82 0.13
C ASN A 118 -11.86 -5.65 1.22
N VAL A 119 -12.24 -5.78 2.50
CA VAL A 119 -11.31 -5.66 3.62
C VAL A 119 -10.27 -6.78 3.57
N LEU A 120 -10.68 -8.01 3.28
CA LEU A 120 -9.75 -9.12 3.08
C LEU A 120 -8.78 -8.87 1.91
N ALA A 121 -9.26 -8.26 0.81
CA ALA A 121 -8.40 -7.86 -0.30
C ALA A 121 -7.38 -6.79 0.10
N SER A 122 -7.83 -5.78 0.86
CA SER A 122 -6.96 -4.71 1.38
C SER A 122 -5.93 -5.24 2.36
N ILE A 123 -6.23 -6.30 3.12
CA ILE A 123 -5.28 -6.91 4.06
C ILE A 123 -4.30 -7.85 3.35
N LEU A 124 -4.73 -8.64 2.36
CA LEU A 124 -3.92 -9.74 1.81
C LEU A 124 -3.34 -9.46 0.43
N ILE A 125 -4.09 -8.83 -0.47
CA ILE A 125 -3.73 -8.71 -1.89
C ILE A 125 -3.07 -7.36 -2.17
N VAL A 126 -3.59 -6.26 -1.61
CA VAL A 126 -3.01 -4.92 -1.75
C VAL A 126 -1.55 -4.91 -1.28
N PRO A 127 -1.19 -5.39 -0.07
CA PRO A 127 0.19 -5.37 0.40
C PRO A 127 1.13 -6.16 -0.51
N VAL A 128 0.71 -7.34 -0.98
CA VAL A 128 1.53 -8.14 -1.90
C VAL A 128 1.79 -7.37 -3.20
N THR A 129 0.75 -6.79 -3.80
CA THR A 129 0.84 -6.08 -5.07
C THR A 129 1.75 -4.86 -4.98
N GLU A 130 1.53 -4.04 -3.96
CA GLU A 130 2.28 -2.80 -3.76
C GLU A 130 3.72 -3.06 -3.37
N GLU A 131 4.00 -4.04 -2.50
CA GLU A 131 5.35 -4.36 -2.07
C GLU A 131 6.17 -5.03 -3.20
N LEU A 132 5.55 -5.86 -4.04
CA LEU A 132 6.16 -6.36 -5.27
C LEU A 132 6.57 -5.21 -6.20
N TYR A 133 5.72 -4.19 -6.34
CA TYR A 133 6.02 -3.05 -7.20
C TYR A 133 7.03 -2.09 -6.59
N PHE A 134 6.74 -1.51 -5.44
CA PHE A 134 7.54 -0.43 -4.86
C PHE A 134 8.85 -0.91 -4.23
N ARG A 135 8.86 -2.08 -3.57
CA ARG A 135 10.09 -2.61 -2.96
C ARG A 135 10.85 -3.47 -3.94
N ASN A 136 10.22 -4.53 -4.45
CA ASN A 136 10.96 -5.50 -5.26
C ASN A 136 11.41 -4.91 -6.60
N TYR A 137 10.54 -4.14 -7.27
CA TYR A 137 10.87 -3.58 -8.57
C TYR A 137 11.53 -2.19 -8.49
N ILE A 138 10.87 -1.21 -7.86
CA ILE A 138 11.37 0.17 -7.84
C ILE A 138 12.57 0.32 -6.90
N GLN A 139 12.47 -0.07 -5.63
CA GLN A 139 13.54 0.15 -4.64
C GLN A 139 14.80 -0.65 -4.99
N ARG A 140 14.72 -1.98 -5.19
CA ARG A 140 15.89 -2.76 -5.64
C ARG A 140 16.44 -2.24 -6.97
N GLY A 141 15.56 -1.77 -7.86
CA GLY A 141 15.95 -1.15 -9.12
C GLY A 141 16.82 0.08 -8.91
N LEU A 142 16.43 0.98 -8.01
CA LEU A 142 17.20 2.19 -7.66
C LEU A 142 18.48 1.85 -6.88
N SER A 143 18.47 0.84 -6.01
CA SER A 143 19.64 0.42 -5.22
C SER A 143 20.84 -0.03 -6.05
N LYS A 144 20.65 -0.33 -7.35
CA LYS A 144 21.76 -0.58 -8.28
C LYS A 144 22.63 0.66 -8.56
N ASN A 145 22.10 1.86 -8.34
CA ASN A 145 22.72 3.13 -8.75
C ASN A 145 22.84 4.16 -7.62
N TYR A 146 22.21 3.92 -6.47
CA TYR A 146 22.10 4.90 -5.39
C TYR A 146 22.28 4.21 -4.04
N ASN A 147 22.73 4.97 -3.04
CA ASN A 147 22.91 4.44 -1.68
C ASN A 147 21.57 4.07 -1.01
N PRO A 148 21.59 3.21 0.02
CA PRO A 148 20.38 2.69 0.65
C PRO A 148 19.42 3.77 1.15
N LEU A 149 19.92 4.77 1.89
CA LEU A 149 19.09 5.83 2.46
C LEU A 149 18.34 6.59 1.37
N LYS A 150 19.05 6.99 0.30
CA LYS A 150 18.44 7.68 -0.85
C LYS A 150 17.38 6.82 -1.53
N THR A 151 17.62 5.52 -1.66
CA THR A 151 16.65 4.61 -2.30
C THR A 151 15.38 4.48 -1.49
N ILE A 152 15.51 4.28 -0.16
CA ILE A 152 14.38 4.15 0.77
C ILE A 152 13.53 5.41 0.76
N ILE A 153 14.15 6.59 0.90
CA ILE A 153 13.44 7.87 0.91
C ILE A 153 12.67 8.08 -0.39
N ILE A 154 13.33 7.91 -1.55
CA ILE A 154 12.69 8.13 -2.85
C ILE A 154 11.53 7.15 -3.06
N THR A 155 11.71 5.87 -2.77
CA THR A 155 10.62 4.90 -2.94
C THR A 155 9.47 5.08 -1.95
N SER A 156 9.74 5.62 -0.76
CA SER A 156 8.69 5.95 0.21
C SER A 156 7.87 7.16 -0.24
N ILE A 157 8.51 8.17 -0.83
CA ILE A 157 7.82 9.31 -1.44
C ILE A 157 6.96 8.86 -2.63
N LEU A 158 7.49 7.99 -3.50
CA LEU A 158 6.74 7.44 -4.63
C LEU A 158 5.56 6.57 -4.19
N PHE A 159 5.72 5.81 -3.10
CA PHE A 159 4.64 5.04 -2.49
C PHE A 159 3.56 5.94 -1.87
N ALA A 160 3.96 7.00 -1.14
CA ALA A 160 3.02 7.98 -0.63
C ALA A 160 2.24 8.69 -1.74
N PHE A 161 2.90 9.02 -2.87
CA PHE A 161 2.29 9.72 -4.00
C PHE A 161 1.03 9.04 -4.53
N ILE A 162 0.99 7.71 -4.61
CA ILE A 162 -0.19 6.98 -5.11
C ILE A 162 -1.39 7.02 -4.15
N HIS A 163 -1.18 7.49 -2.92
CA HIS A 163 -2.21 7.67 -1.89
C HIS A 163 -2.74 9.11 -1.84
N ILE A 164 -2.35 9.99 -2.76
CA ILE A 164 -2.97 11.30 -2.90
C ILE A 164 -4.40 11.10 -3.44
N PRO A 165 -5.44 11.65 -2.80
CA PRO A 165 -6.82 11.44 -3.21
C PRO A 165 -7.17 12.32 -4.42
N PHE A 166 -6.54 12.08 -5.58
CA PHE A 166 -6.75 12.91 -6.77
C PHE A 166 -8.22 12.93 -7.23
N ALA A 167 -9.00 11.89 -6.92
CA ALA A 167 -10.44 11.85 -7.19
C ALA A 167 -11.20 13.01 -6.53
N ALA A 168 -10.73 13.53 -5.39
CA ALA A 168 -11.33 14.68 -4.70
C ALA A 168 -11.24 16.00 -5.49
N PHE A 169 -10.39 16.09 -6.51
CA PHE A 169 -10.37 17.24 -7.42
C PHE A 169 -11.49 17.20 -8.47
N PHE A 170 -12.07 16.02 -8.72
CA PHE A 170 -13.04 15.80 -9.80
C PHE A 170 -14.45 15.51 -9.28
N TYR A 171 -14.58 15.04 -8.03
CA TYR A 171 -15.84 14.65 -7.44
C TYR A 171 -16.02 15.30 -6.06
N GLU A 172 -17.06 16.12 -5.92
CA GLU A 172 -17.38 16.87 -4.69
C GLU A 172 -17.69 15.97 -3.48
N VAL A 173 -18.02 14.69 -3.71
CA VAL A 173 -18.32 13.71 -2.65
C VAL A 173 -17.07 13.35 -1.83
N PHE A 174 -15.86 13.54 -2.38
CA PHE A 174 -14.62 13.20 -1.66
C PHE A 174 -13.97 14.44 -1.06
N SER A 175 -13.72 14.41 0.25
CA SER A 175 -12.90 15.42 0.92
C SER A 175 -11.42 15.27 0.56
N PHE A 176 -10.78 16.35 0.14
CA PHE A 176 -9.33 16.34 -0.08
C PHE A 176 -8.58 16.41 1.26
N SER A 177 -7.82 15.36 1.59
CA SER A 177 -6.90 15.33 2.72
C SER A 177 -5.65 14.52 2.38
N LEU A 178 -4.48 15.08 2.68
CA LEU A 178 -3.18 14.40 2.51
C LEU A 178 -2.81 13.53 3.71
N ASN A 179 -3.71 13.32 4.67
CA ASN A 179 -3.43 12.52 5.87
C ASN A 179 -2.98 11.10 5.49
N GLN A 180 -3.72 10.43 4.59
CA GLN A 180 -3.36 9.07 4.16
C GLN A 180 -2.04 9.04 3.40
N THR A 181 -1.77 10.04 2.55
CA THR A 181 -0.46 10.23 1.89
C THR A 181 0.67 10.36 2.92
N TYR A 182 0.44 11.15 3.97
CA TYR A 182 1.39 11.39 5.05
C TYR A 182 1.66 10.11 5.85
N ILE A 183 0.64 9.36 6.26
CA ILE A 183 0.81 8.06 6.94
C ILE A 183 1.52 7.05 6.03
N ALA A 184 1.14 7.00 4.75
CA ALA A 184 1.76 6.12 3.76
C ALA A 184 3.27 6.37 3.59
N LEU A 185 3.72 7.63 3.72
CA LEU A 185 5.15 7.97 3.69
C LEU A 185 5.93 7.24 4.79
N PHE A 186 5.44 7.27 6.03
CA PHE A 186 6.12 6.63 7.17
C PHE A 186 6.08 5.10 7.08
N GLY A 187 4.92 4.54 6.71
CA GLY A 187 4.83 3.11 6.45
C GLY A 187 5.77 2.67 5.33
N GLY A 188 5.92 3.50 4.30
CA GLY A 188 6.89 3.32 3.22
C GLY A 188 8.34 3.27 3.71
N LEU A 189 8.71 4.15 4.65
CA LEU A 189 10.05 4.18 5.24
C LEU A 189 10.36 2.91 6.04
N ILE A 190 9.38 2.42 6.83
CA ILE A 190 9.51 1.17 7.60
C ILE A 190 9.67 -0.01 6.65
N SER A 191 8.74 -0.15 5.71
CA SER A 191 8.73 -1.22 4.71
C SER A 191 10.02 -1.23 3.86
N GLY A 192 10.50 -0.06 3.44
CA GLY A 192 11.75 0.07 2.70
C GLY A 192 12.99 -0.30 3.52
N THR A 193 12.97 0.00 4.81
CA THR A 193 14.04 -0.39 5.75
C THR A 193 14.06 -1.90 5.98
N LEU A 194 12.88 -2.53 6.10
CA LEU A 194 12.75 -3.98 6.22
C LEU A 194 13.33 -4.71 5.02
N LEU A 195 13.03 -4.26 3.79
CA LEU A 195 13.64 -4.80 2.58
C LEU A 195 15.16 -4.67 2.64
N TYR A 196 15.68 -3.48 2.95
CA TYR A 196 17.12 -3.23 2.97
C TYR A 196 17.84 -4.11 4.01
N LYS A 197 17.28 -4.24 5.21
CA LYS A 197 17.93 -4.96 6.32
C LYS A 197 17.82 -6.47 6.20
N SER A 198 16.69 -6.98 5.69
CA SER A 198 16.46 -8.42 5.55
C SER A 198 16.93 -8.99 4.21
N ASN A 199 17.19 -8.12 3.23
CA ASN A 199 17.40 -8.46 1.82
C ASN A 199 16.28 -9.35 1.24
N SER A 200 15.07 -9.27 1.79
CA SER A 200 13.90 -10.03 1.35
C SER A 200 12.68 -9.10 1.34
N ILE A 201 11.78 -9.32 0.39
CA ILE A 201 10.51 -8.60 0.31
C ILE A 201 9.46 -9.15 1.27
N THR A 202 9.64 -10.39 1.75
CA THR A 202 8.63 -11.09 2.53
C THR A 202 8.36 -10.40 3.87
N PRO A 203 9.38 -9.93 4.63
CA PRO A 203 9.14 -9.11 5.83
C PRO A 203 8.38 -7.81 5.53
N SER A 204 8.65 -7.14 4.41
CA SER A 204 7.93 -5.91 4.02
C SER A 204 6.45 -6.19 3.72
N ILE A 205 6.16 -7.29 3.02
CA ILE A 205 4.77 -7.76 2.79
C ILE A 205 4.09 -8.04 4.12
N ILE A 206 4.73 -8.79 5.04
CA ILE A 206 4.15 -9.15 6.32
C ILE A 206 3.89 -7.91 7.19
N PHE A 207 4.85 -6.98 7.24
CA PHE A 207 4.65 -5.70 7.92
C PHE A 207 3.39 -4.99 7.42
N HIS A 208 3.23 -4.90 6.10
CA HIS A 208 2.11 -4.19 5.49
C HIS A 208 0.77 -4.94 5.68
N ILE A 209 0.76 -6.28 5.64
CA ILE A 209 -0.41 -7.09 6.02
C ILE A 209 -0.83 -6.77 7.46
N PHE A 210 0.11 -6.77 8.40
CA PHE A 210 -0.19 -6.53 9.82
C PHE A 210 -0.54 -5.08 10.12
N TRP A 211 0.01 -4.12 9.38
CA TRP A 211 -0.45 -2.74 9.41
C TRP A 211 -1.91 -2.68 8.99
N ASN A 212 -2.27 -3.18 7.80
CA ASN A 212 -3.67 -3.10 7.33
C ASN A 212 -4.61 -3.85 8.25
N LEU A 213 -4.24 -5.06 8.69
CA LEU A 213 -5.04 -5.85 9.64
C LEU A 213 -5.27 -5.06 10.94
N ALA A 214 -4.22 -4.52 11.55
CA ALA A 214 -4.34 -3.76 12.78
C ALA A 214 -5.18 -2.50 12.58
N SER A 215 -5.08 -1.81 11.44
CA SER A 215 -5.92 -0.64 11.12
C SER A 215 -7.40 -0.98 10.97
N TYR A 216 -7.76 -2.20 10.58
CA TYR A 216 -9.17 -2.62 10.54
C TYR A 216 -9.69 -3.11 11.88
N VAL A 217 -8.81 -3.64 12.73
CA VAL A 217 -9.20 -4.28 14.01
C VAL A 217 -9.17 -3.30 15.18
N LEU A 218 -8.30 -2.30 15.18
CA LEU A 218 -8.17 -1.28 16.24
C LEU A 218 -8.94 0.00 15.90
#